data_AF-A0A839UPP7-F1
#
_entry.id   AF-A0A839UPP7-F1
#
_cell.length_a   1.000
_cell.length_b   1.000
_cell.length_c   1.000
_cell.angle_alpha   90.00
_cell.angle_beta   90.00
_cell.angle_gamma   90.00
#
_symmetry.space_group_name_H-M   'P 1'
#
loop_
_entity.id
_entity.type
_entity.pdbx_description
1 polymer ?
#
loop_
_entity_poly.entity_id
_entity_poly.type
_entity_poly.pdbx_seq_one_letter_code
_entity_poly.pdbx_strand_id
1 'polypeptide(L)' 'MEKTNKMSSNKKFAIFIFVVVVILAAGKAATSFNEENHQRMAMEQCGSQEQIAHVDSKGFSCVE' A
#
# COMPACT_ATOMS: atom_id res chain seq x y z
N MET A 1 -40.60 20.15 -0.62
CA MET A 1 -40.78 18.70 -0.37
C MET A 1 -39.46 18.02 -0.65
N GLU A 2 -38.75 17.67 0.41
CA GLU A 2 -37.42 17.03 0.37
C GLU A 2 -37.58 15.61 -0.18
N LYS A 3 -37.08 15.35 -1.39
CA LYS A 3 -37.08 14.01 -1.97
C LYS A 3 -35.99 13.19 -1.27
N THR A 4 -36.32 12.56 -0.15
CA THR A 4 -35.42 11.58 0.48
C THR A 4 -35.24 10.40 -0.46
N ASN A 5 -34.08 10.35 -1.14
CA ASN A 5 -33.68 9.24 -2.00
C ASN A 5 -33.50 7.99 -1.12
N LYS A 6 -34.56 7.18 -0.98
CA LYS A 6 -34.50 5.90 -0.25
C LYS A 6 -33.70 4.91 -1.09
N MET A 7 -32.37 4.91 -0.90
CA MET A 7 -31.47 4.02 -1.61
C MET A 7 -31.76 2.56 -1.23
N SER A 8 -32.01 1.72 -2.23
CA SER A 8 -32.30 0.29 -2.06
C SER A 8 -31.16 -0.41 -1.30
N SER A 9 -31.51 -1.36 -0.42
CA SER A 9 -30.55 -2.08 0.44
C SER A 9 -29.41 -2.73 -0.35
N ASN A 10 -29.72 -3.29 -1.53
CA ASN A 10 -28.73 -3.91 -2.41
C ASN A 10 -27.72 -2.89 -2.97
N LYS A 11 -28.18 -1.66 -3.23
CA LYS A 11 -27.29 -0.57 -3.68
C LYS A 11 -26.37 -0.09 -2.55
N LYS A 12 -26.87 -0.04 -1.31
CA LYS A 12 -26.07 0.29 -0.13
C LYS A 12 -24.98 -0.75 0.12
N PHE A 13 -25.33 -2.03 0.00
CA PHE A 13 -24.38 -3.14 0.12
C PHE A 13 -23.31 -3.11 -0.99
N ALA A 14 -23.70 -2.88 -2.24
CA ALA A 14 -22.77 -2.75 -3.35
C ALA A 14 -21.78 -1.58 -3.17
N ILE A 15 -22.26 -0.43 -2.71
CA ILE A 15 -21.41 0.73 -2.40
C ILE A 15 -20.42 0.39 -1.28
N PHE A 16 -20.87 -0.28 -0.22
CA PHE A 16 -20.00 -0.68 0.88
C PHE A 16 -18.89 -1.63 0.41
N ILE A 17 -19.23 -2.67 -0.35
CA ILE A 17 -18.26 -3.59 -0.93
C ILE A 17 -17.25 -2.84 -1.82
N PHE A 18 -17.73 -1.94 -2.67
CA PHE A 18 -16.86 -1.15 -3.53
C PHE A 18 -15.86 -0.31 -2.74
N VAL A 19 -16.31 0.38 -1.69
CA VAL A 19 -15.45 1.19 -0.81
C VAL A 19 -14.39 0.31 -0.13
N VAL A 20 -14.78 -0.85 0.41
CA VAL A 20 -13.85 -1.80 1.03
C VAL A 20 -12.81 -2.30 0.03
N VAL A 21 -13.21 -2.67 -1.19
CA VAL A 21 -12.31 -3.13 -2.24
C VAL A 21 -11.30 -2.04 -2.62
N VAL A 22 -11.75 -0.79 -2.77
CA VAL A 22 -10.87 0.34 -3.09
C VAL A 22 -9.85 0.59 -1.97
N ILE A 23 -10.26 0.55 -0.70
CA ILE A 23 -9.36 0.73 0.44
C ILE A 23 -8.32 -0.39 0.50
N LEU A 24 -8.74 -1.65 0.32
CA LEU A 24 -7.82 -2.79 0.31
C LEU A 24 -6.83 -2.73 -0.85
N ALA A 25 -7.28 -2.32 -2.03
CA ALA A 25 -6.41 -2.14 -3.20
C ALA A 25 -5.36 -1.03 -2.96
N ALA A 26 -5.77 0.10 -2.36
CA ALA A 26 -4.85 1.18 -2.02
C ALA A 26 -3.81 0.76 -0.96
N GLY A 27 -4.22 -0.01 0.04
CA GLY A 27 -3.32 -0.54 1.07
C GLY A 27 -2.22 -1.45 0.49
N LYS A 28 -2.57 -2.34 -0.46
CA LYS A 28 -1.58 -3.23 -1.10
C LYS A 28 -0.59 -2.47 -1.98
N ALA A 29 -1.05 -1.44 -2.70
CA ALA A 29 -0.18 -0.60 -3.51
C ALA A 29 0.83 0.17 -2.64
N ALA A 30 0.42 0.66 -1.46
CA ALA A 30 1.33 1.35 -0.55
C ALA A 30 2.45 0.42 -0.04
N THR A 31 2.14 -0.83 0.30
CA THR A 31 3.16 -1.80 0.73
C THR A 31 4.14 -2.16 -0.38
N SER A 32 3.68 -2.36 -1.62
CA SER A 32 4.59 -2.69 -2.73
C SER A 32 5.52 -1.53 -3.08
N PHE A 33 5.01 -0.30 -3.09
CA PHE A 33 5.84 0.88 -3.29
C PHE A 33 6.86 1.10 -2.17
N ASN A 34 6.50 0.76 -0.92
CA ASN A 34 7.43 0.92 0.19
C ASN A 34 8.58 -0.10 0.12
N GLU A 35 8.26 -1.38 -0.10
CA GLU A 35 9.25 -2.46 -0.21
C GLU A 35 10.25 -2.21 -1.35
N GLU A 36 9.75 -1.89 -2.54
CA GLU A 36 10.59 -1.60 -3.71
C GLU A 36 11.46 -0.36 -3.49
N ASN A 37 10.91 0.69 -2.87
CA ASN A 37 11.66 1.91 -2.62
C ASN A 37 12.74 1.72 -1.53
N HIS A 38 12.46 0.94 -0.48
CA HIS A 38 13.46 0.59 0.52
C HIS A 38 14.60 -0.24 -0.07
N GLN A 39 14.30 -1.19 -0.96
CA GLN A 39 15.31 -1.93 -1.69
C GLN A 39 16.14 -1.04 -2.62
N ARG A 40 15.48 -0.12 -3.34
CA ARG A 40 16.15 0.80 -4.25
C ARG A 40 17.09 1.77 -3.51
N MET A 41 16.64 2.33 -2.39
CA MET A 41 17.48 3.18 -1.54
C MET A 41 18.64 2.40 -0.91
N ALA A 42 18.41 1.15 -0.52
CA ALA A 42 19.47 0.28 -0.01
C ALA A 42 20.55 0.01 -1.06
N MET A 43 20.16 -0.25 -2.32
CA MET A 43 21.13 -0.40 -3.41
C MET A 43 21.88 0.90 -3.72
N GLU A 44 21.21 2.06 -3.67
CA GLU A 44 21.87 3.36 -3.87
C GLU A 44 22.89 3.69 -2.76
N GLN A 45 22.61 3.31 -1.51
CA GLN A 45 23.45 3.66 -0.36
C GLN A 45 24.53 2.62 -0.04
N CYS A 46 24.22 1.33 -0.14
CA CYS A 46 25.20 0.27 0.10
C CYS A 46 26.05 -0.04 -1.16
N GLY A 47 25.71 0.53 -2.32
CA GLY A 47 26.48 0.43 -3.56
C GLY A 47 26.30 -0.88 -4.34
N SER A 48 25.92 -1.98 -3.69
CA SER A 48 25.57 -3.24 -4.34
C SER A 48 24.63 -4.08 -3.47
N GLN A 49 23.87 -5.00 -4.10
CA GLN A 49 22.94 -5.89 -3.38
C GLN A 49 23.64 -6.78 -2.35
N GLU A 50 24.89 -7.16 -2.60
CA GLU A 50 25.72 -8.00 -1.72
C GLU A 50 26.15 -7.27 -0.45
N GLN A 51 26.16 -5.93 -0.47
CA GLN A 51 26.48 -5.09 0.68
C GLN A 51 25.23 -4.71 1.48
N ILE A 52 24.05 -5.23 1.14
CA ILE A 52 22.83 -5.01 1.91
C ILE A 52 22.70 -6.12 2.94
N ALA A 53 22.88 -5.78 4.22
CA ALA A 53 22.72 -6.73 5.32
C ALA A 53 21.24 -7.03 5.61
N HIS A 54 20.40 -6.00 5.56
CA HIS A 54 18.97 -6.12 5.83
C HIS A 54 18.17 -4.98 5.19
N VAL A 55 16.94 -5.29 4.73
CA VAL A 55 15.93 -4.33 4.28
C VAL A 55 14.61 -4.71 4.91
N ASP A 56 13.93 -3.74 5.52
CA ASP A 56 12.58 -3.89 6.04
C ASP A 56 11.72 -2.66 5.75
N SER A 57 10.47 -2.72 6.20
CA SER A 57 9.51 -1.61 6.10
C SER A 57 9.89 -0.33 6.86
N LYS A 58 10.93 -0.35 7.69
CA LYS A 58 11.41 0.78 8.49
C LYS A 58 12.72 1.37 7.95
N GLY A 59 13.51 0.61 7.21
CA GLY A 59 14.78 1.06 6.66
C GLY A 59 15.65 -0.08 6.12
N PHE A 60 16.94 0.20 5.97
CA PHE A 60 17.92 -0.78 5.53
C PHE A 60 19.25 -0.56 6.27
N SER A 61 20.10 -1.59 6.25
CA SER A 61 21.46 -1.53 6.79
C SER A 61 22.44 -2.15 5.79
N CYS A 62 23.65 -1.58 5.73
CA CYS A 62 24.73 -2.10 4.91
C CYS A 62 25.62 -3.03 5.73
N VAL A 63 26.23 -4.00 5.06
CA VAL A 63 27.36 -4.77 5.58
C VAL A 63 28.53 -3.79 5.64
N GLU A 64 29.07 -3.55 6.85
CA GLU A 64 30.21 -2.64 7.10
C GLU A 64 31.46 -3.01 6.29
#